data_AF-W6A5T9-F1
#
_entry.id   AF-W6A5T9-F1
#
_cell.length_a   1.000
_cell.length_b   1.000
_cell.length_c   1.000
_cell.angle_alpha   90.00
_cell.angle_beta   90.00
_cell.angle_gamma   90.00
#
_symmetry.space_group_name_H-M   'P 1'
#
loop_
_entity.id
_entity.type
_entity.pdbx_description
1 polymer ?
#
loop_
_entity_poly.entity_id
_entity_poly.type
_entity_poly.pdbx_seq_one_letter_code
_entity_poly.pdbx_strand_id
1 'polypeptide(L)'
;MFKNNNHLEILESKIIFVTFESIANKYILEWLVKENYNVNHDSQLFIKFMEKKFKVVYDEINKKWLIKSEQLMKMNLTEIQEFNKFVSAYNNFIIINKEKFIPKLTRKCEKYYAKQIQINEAQTQEINILKLKIKELENN
;
A
#
# COMPACT_ATOMS: atom_id res chain seq x y z
N MET A 1 50.15 27.72 -8.22
CA MET A 1 49.62 26.49 -7.60
C MET A 1 48.22 26.76 -7.10
N PHE A 2 47.19 26.28 -7.79
CA PHE A 2 45.80 26.41 -7.37
C PHE A 2 45.49 25.33 -6.33
N LYS A 3 45.20 25.72 -5.09
CA LYS A 3 44.61 24.82 -4.09
C LYS A 3 43.09 24.88 -4.25
N ASN A 4 42.53 23.91 -4.97
CA ASN A 4 41.11 23.62 -4.97
C ASN A 4 40.77 22.95 -3.63
N ASN A 5 40.29 23.73 -2.67
CA ASN A 5 39.63 23.18 -1.49
C ASN A 5 38.19 22.86 -1.87
N ASN A 6 37.98 21.69 -2.48
CA ASN A 6 36.65 21.08 -2.52
C ASN A 6 36.32 20.60 -1.10
N HIS A 7 35.85 21.52 -0.27
CA HIS A 7 35.20 21.20 0.99
C HIS A 7 33.82 20.62 0.64
N LEU A 8 33.77 19.32 0.35
CA LEU A 8 32.54 18.56 0.51
C LEU A 8 32.29 18.50 2.02
N GLU A 9 31.54 19.49 2.54
CA GLU A 9 30.84 19.30 3.80
C GLU A 9 29.86 18.16 3.58
N ILE A 10 30.28 16.98 4.05
CA ILE A 10 29.41 15.84 4.28
C ILE A 10 28.34 16.37 5.23
N LEU A 11 27.15 16.68 4.73
CA LEU A 11 25.97 16.87 5.56
C LEU A 11 25.79 15.56 6.34
N GLU A 12 26.25 15.53 7.58
CA GLU A 12 25.97 14.45 8.50
C GLU A 12 24.45 14.36 8.62
N SER A 13 23.86 13.38 7.94
CA SER A 13 22.43 13.12 8.01
C SER A 13 22.12 12.78 9.47
N LYS A 14 21.51 13.72 10.20
CA LYS A 14 21.15 13.54 11.60
C LYS A 14 20.40 12.22 11.76
N ILE A 15 21.04 11.25 12.40
CA ILE A 15 20.45 9.93 12.62
C ILE A 15 19.44 10.10 13.74
N ILE A 16 18.17 9.80 13.44
CA ILE A 16 17.10 9.94 14.42
C ILE A 16 16.62 8.54 14.80
N PHE A 17 16.94 8.20 16.05
CA PHE A 17 16.45 7.00 16.72
C PHE A 17 15.20 7.39 17.51
N VAL A 18 14.15 6.60 17.35
CA VAL A 18 12.94 6.68 18.18
C VAL A 18 12.97 5.49 19.12
N THR A 19 12.92 5.77 20.43
CA THR A 19 12.87 4.78 21.53
C THR A 19 11.48 4.85 22.17
N PHE A 20 10.88 3.71 22.51
CA PHE A 20 9.45 3.63 22.81
C PHE A 20 9.15 3.38 24.28
N GLU A 21 8.41 4.28 24.94
CA GLU A 21 7.85 4.04 26.28
C GLU A 21 6.52 3.26 26.23
N SER A 22 5.73 3.39 25.14
CA SER A 22 4.67 2.44 24.77
C SER A 22 4.19 2.69 23.33
N ILE A 23 4.02 1.63 22.51
CA ILE A 23 3.36 1.73 21.20
C ILE A 23 1.98 1.10 21.33
N ALA A 24 0.93 1.91 21.42
CA ALA A 24 -0.45 1.41 21.48
C ALA A 24 -1.10 1.17 20.09
N ASN A 25 -0.44 1.58 19.00
CA ASN A 25 -1.00 1.49 17.66
C ASN A 25 -0.72 0.10 17.06
N LYS A 26 -1.76 -0.75 16.95
CA LYS A 26 -1.67 -2.09 16.36
C LYS A 26 -1.01 -2.10 14.97
N TYR A 27 -1.25 -1.06 14.16
CA TYR A 27 -0.69 -0.96 12.82
C TYR A 27 0.81 -0.67 12.81
N ILE A 28 1.38 -0.20 13.92
CA ILE A 28 2.83 -0.04 14.09
C ILE A 28 3.43 -1.33 14.65
N LEU A 29 2.80 -1.89 15.68
CA LEU A 29 3.25 -3.11 16.35
C LEU A 29 3.38 -4.31 15.40
N GLU A 30 2.53 -4.40 14.37
CA GLU A 30 2.55 -5.53 13.44
C GLU A 30 3.79 -5.61 12.54
N TRP A 31 4.45 -4.48 12.25
CA TRP A 31 5.64 -4.47 11.38
C TRP A 31 6.90 -4.03 12.10
N LEU A 32 6.78 -3.30 13.20
CA LEU A 32 7.91 -2.84 14.00
C LEU A 32 8.31 -3.89 15.03
N VAL A 33 9.20 -4.78 14.62
CA VAL A 33 9.74 -5.88 15.44
C VAL A 33 11.06 -5.53 16.16
N LYS A 34 11.39 -4.23 16.25
CA LYS A 34 12.63 -3.74 16.85
C LYS A 34 12.33 -2.73 17.96
N GLU A 35 13.13 -2.74 19.01
CA GLU A 35 13.03 -1.80 20.14
C GLU A 35 13.48 -0.38 19.79
N ASN A 36 14.39 -0.25 18.81
CA ASN A 36 14.86 1.04 18.29
C ASN A 36 14.60 1.10 16.80
N TYR A 37 14.02 2.22 16.33
CA TYR A 37 13.73 2.45 14.93
C TYR A 37 14.51 3.64 14.39
N ASN A 38 15.30 3.42 13.33
CA ASN A 38 16.05 4.45 12.64
C ASN A 38 15.28 4.92 11.40
N VAL A 39 14.69 6.12 11.48
CA VAL A 39 13.85 6.68 10.40
C VAL A 39 14.61 6.89 9.07
N ASN A 40 15.94 6.91 9.10
CA ASN A 40 16.77 7.04 7.90
C ASN A 40 17.04 5.71 7.19
N HIS A 41 17.01 4.59 7.92
CA HIS A 41 17.47 3.30 7.40
C HIS A 41 16.44 2.17 7.49
N ASP A 42 15.50 2.28 8.42
CA ASP A 42 14.55 1.21 8.72
C ASP A 42 13.20 1.36 7.98
N SER A 43 13.02 2.36 7.11
CA SER A 43 11.81 2.48 6.25
C SER A 43 11.57 1.23 5.40
N GLN A 44 12.65 0.52 5.07
CA GLN A 44 12.62 -0.75 4.36
C GLN A 44 11.93 -1.88 5.12
N LEU A 45 11.90 -1.85 6.46
CA LEU A 45 11.16 -2.83 7.25
C LEU A 45 9.66 -2.70 6.99
N PHE A 46 9.14 -1.47 7.04
CA PHE A 46 7.75 -1.20 6.73
C PHE A 46 7.42 -1.57 5.28
N ILE A 47 8.27 -1.18 4.34
CA ILE A 47 8.05 -1.48 2.90
C ILE A 47 7.96 -3.00 2.67
N LYS A 48 8.95 -3.77 3.12
CA LYS A 48 8.97 -5.24 2.95
C LYS A 48 7.78 -5.93 3.64
N PHE A 49 7.35 -5.43 4.80
CA PHE A 49 6.15 -5.91 5.46
C PHE A 49 4.91 -5.72 4.57
N MET A 50 4.73 -4.52 4.02
CA MET A 50 3.59 -4.20 3.16
C MET A 50 3.59 -5.04 1.87
N GLU A 51 4.76 -5.21 1.24
CA GLU A 51 4.91 -6.07 0.07
C GLU A 51 4.51 -7.52 0.35
N LYS A 52 4.92 -8.07 1.50
CA LYS A 52 4.60 -9.45 1.87
C LYS A 52 3.12 -9.62 2.22
N LYS A 53 2.55 -8.69 3.00
CA LYS A 53 1.18 -8.76 3.54
C LYS A 53 0.13 -8.54 2.45
N PHE A 54 0.31 -7.52 1.63
CA PHE A 54 -0.67 -7.13 0.60
C PHE A 54 -0.28 -7.54 -0.81
N LYS A 55 0.84 -8.26 -0.95
CA LYS A 55 1.38 -8.71 -2.24
C LYS A 55 1.61 -7.57 -3.24
N VAL A 56 1.98 -6.41 -2.74
CA VAL A 56 2.34 -5.25 -3.57
C VAL A 56 3.86 -5.19 -3.75
N VAL A 57 4.33 -4.31 -4.62
CA VAL A 57 5.76 -3.97 -4.77
C VAL A 57 5.90 -2.46 -4.60
N TYR A 58 6.92 -2.01 -3.89
CA TYR A 58 7.24 -0.59 -3.79
C TYR A 58 8.26 -0.19 -4.86
N ASP A 59 7.89 0.79 -5.67
CA ASP A 59 8.78 1.44 -6.62
C ASP A 59 9.45 2.63 -5.91
N GLU A 60 10.67 2.43 -5.43
CA GLU A 60 11.44 3.45 -4.71
C GLU A 60 11.80 4.66 -5.58
N ILE A 61 12.02 4.44 -6.88
CA ILE A 61 12.41 5.49 -7.83
C ILE A 61 11.25 6.46 -8.02
N ASN A 62 10.06 5.92 -8.29
CA ASN A 62 8.86 6.73 -8.52
C ASN A 62 8.06 6.97 -7.23
N LYS A 63 8.53 6.46 -6.09
CA LYS A 63 7.89 6.51 -4.78
C LYS A 63 6.40 6.13 -4.87
N LYS A 64 6.08 4.95 -5.40
CA LYS A 64 4.69 4.47 -5.59
C LYS A 64 4.53 2.97 -5.34
N TRP A 65 3.30 2.55 -5.03
CA TRP A 65 2.96 1.13 -4.94
C TRP A 65 2.53 0.58 -6.30
N LEU A 66 3.07 -0.58 -6.65
CA LEU A 66 2.74 -1.37 -7.82
C LEU A 66 1.98 -2.61 -7.38
N ILE A 67 0.87 -2.90 -8.05
CA ILE A 67 0.06 -4.09 -7.81
C ILE A 67 0.02 -4.88 -9.12
N LYS A 68 0.29 -6.18 -9.08
CA LYS A 68 0.10 -7.04 -10.24
C LYS A 68 -1.39 -7.10 -10.60
N SER A 69 -1.73 -7.04 -11.89
CA SER A 69 -3.12 -7.00 -12.38
C SER A 69 -4.03 -8.08 -11.79
N GLU A 70 -3.52 -9.30 -11.62
CA GLU A 70 -4.26 -10.43 -11.04
C GLU A 70 -4.56 -10.27 -9.54
N GLN A 71 -3.69 -9.60 -8.80
CA GLN A 71 -3.87 -9.31 -7.38
C GLN A 71 -4.75 -8.09 -7.17
N LEU A 72 -4.64 -7.12 -8.08
CA LEU A 72 -5.54 -5.99 -8.12
C LEU A 72 -6.99 -6.51 -8.17
N MET A 73 -7.28 -7.45 -9.09
CA MET A 73 -8.63 -8.01 -9.31
C MET A 73 -9.20 -8.73 -8.08
N LYS A 74 -8.33 -9.20 -7.19
CA LYS A 74 -8.69 -9.92 -5.97
C LYS A 74 -8.77 -9.00 -4.74
N MET A 75 -8.12 -7.84 -4.79
CA MET A 75 -8.02 -6.94 -3.66
C MET A 75 -9.32 -6.15 -3.48
N ASN A 76 -10.08 -6.51 -2.45
CA ASN A 76 -11.36 -5.87 -2.19
C ASN A 76 -11.18 -4.47 -1.55
N LEU A 77 -12.29 -3.71 -1.44
CA LEU A 77 -12.28 -2.38 -0.82
C LEU A 77 -11.74 -2.40 0.62
N THR A 78 -12.10 -3.42 1.39
CA THR A 78 -11.69 -3.57 2.80
C THR A 78 -10.19 -3.76 2.93
N GLU A 79 -9.55 -4.56 2.07
CA GLU A 79 -8.09 -4.73 2.06
C GLU A 79 -7.36 -3.43 1.71
N ILE A 80 -7.90 -2.63 0.78
CA ILE A 80 -7.29 -1.34 0.42
C ILE A 80 -7.44 -0.33 1.56
N GLN A 81 -8.59 -0.31 2.23
CA GLN A 81 -8.78 0.50 3.44
C GLN A 81 -7.77 0.08 4.51
N GLU A 82 -7.60 -1.22 4.73
CA GLU A 82 -6.64 -1.74 5.71
C GLU A 82 -5.20 -1.38 5.35
N PHE A 83 -4.80 -1.56 4.09
CA PHE A 83 -3.51 -1.10 3.58
C PHE A 83 -3.26 0.38 3.91
N ASN A 84 -4.26 1.22 3.62
CA ASN A 84 -4.12 2.66 3.82
C ASN A 84 -4.10 3.05 5.31
N LYS A 85 -4.63 2.22 6.23
CA LYS A 85 -4.44 2.43 7.68
C LYS A 85 -3.00 2.19 8.10
N PHE A 86 -2.34 1.14 7.58
CA PHE A 86 -0.91 0.91 7.81
C PHE A 86 -0.04 2.07 7.33
N VAL A 87 -0.26 2.55 6.10
CA VAL A 87 0.48 3.70 5.56
C VAL A 87 0.24 4.95 6.38
N SER A 88 -1.00 5.22 6.78
CA SER A 88 -1.32 6.38 7.61
C SER A 88 -0.65 6.31 8.98
N ALA A 89 -0.70 5.15 9.63
CA ALA A 89 -0.04 4.93 10.90
C ALA A 89 1.47 5.14 10.77
N TYR A 90 2.10 4.54 9.76
CA TYR A 90 3.53 4.72 9.48
C TYR A 90 3.89 6.20 9.30
N ASN A 91 3.19 6.91 8.42
CA ASN A 91 3.48 8.32 8.16
C ASN A 91 3.28 9.22 9.39
N ASN A 92 2.31 8.90 10.24
CA ASN A 92 2.10 9.59 11.52
C ASN A 92 3.14 9.20 12.58
N PHE A 93 3.82 8.07 12.42
CA PHE A 93 4.83 7.59 13.33
C PHE A 93 6.21 8.18 13.04
N ILE A 94 6.55 8.38 11.75
CA ILE A 94 7.85 8.92 11.33
C ILE A 94 7.90 10.46 11.19
N ILE A 95 7.02 11.21 11.90
CA ILE A 95 6.87 12.69 11.78
C ILE A 95 8.18 13.40 12.09
N ILE A 96 9.04 13.50 11.07
CA ILE A 96 10.36 14.10 11.17
C ILE A 96 10.65 14.96 9.95
N ASN A 97 10.17 14.60 8.76
CA ASN A 97 10.25 15.46 7.57
C ASN A 97 9.19 15.06 6.53
N LYS A 98 8.50 16.06 5.94
CA LYS A 98 7.44 15.87 4.93
C LYS A 98 7.90 15.08 3.68
N GLU A 99 9.21 14.98 3.45
CA GLU A 99 9.81 14.32 2.27
C GLU A 99 9.86 12.79 2.35
N LYS A 100 9.58 12.19 3.52
CA LYS A 100 9.62 10.74 3.76
C LYS A 100 8.24 10.08 3.79
N PHE A 101 7.23 10.76 3.25
CA PHE A 101 5.86 10.26 3.20
C PHE A 101 5.74 9.09 2.22
N ILE A 102 5.26 7.95 2.70
CA ILE A 102 4.91 6.82 1.83
C ILE A 102 3.50 7.06 1.29
N PRO A 103 3.28 6.95 -0.03
CA PRO A 103 1.97 7.21 -0.62
C PRO A 103 0.96 6.15 -0.18
N LYS A 104 -0.29 6.59 -0.06
CA LYS A 104 -1.44 5.69 0.02
C LYS A 104 -1.70 5.04 -1.33
N LEU A 105 -2.35 3.89 -1.33
CA LEU A 105 -2.94 3.36 -2.55
C LEU A 105 -4.11 4.26 -2.96
N THR A 106 -3.93 5.04 -4.03
CA THR A 106 -4.97 5.83 -4.67
C THR A 106 -5.62 5.01 -5.77
N ARG A 107 -6.93 4.84 -5.69
CA ARG A 107 -7.67 3.94 -6.57
C ARG A 107 -8.00 4.61 -7.91
N LYS A 108 -7.03 4.68 -8.84
CA LYS A 108 -7.38 4.69 -10.29
C LYS A 108 -8.19 3.44 -10.66
N CYS A 109 -8.01 2.38 -9.89
CA CYS A 109 -8.66 1.08 -10.05
C CYS A 109 -10.10 1.04 -9.51
N GLU A 110 -10.55 2.01 -8.70
CA GLU A 110 -11.96 2.10 -8.25
C GLU A 110 -12.93 2.17 -9.41
N LYS A 111 -12.58 2.97 -10.43
CA LYS A 111 -13.37 3.06 -11.65
C LYS A 111 -13.43 1.73 -12.39
N TYR A 112 -12.32 1.01 -12.47
CA TYR A 112 -12.27 -0.31 -13.10
C TYR A 112 -13.01 -1.37 -12.28
N TYR A 113 -12.95 -1.32 -10.94
CA TYR A 113 -13.72 -2.21 -10.05
C TYR A 113 -15.20 -1.94 -10.08
N ALA A 114 -15.62 -0.68 -9.98
CA ALA A 114 -17.03 -0.31 -10.11
C ALA A 114 -17.57 -0.74 -11.48
N LYS A 115 -16.78 -0.55 -12.55
CA LYS A 115 -17.13 -1.03 -13.89
C LYS A 115 -17.18 -2.56 -13.97
N GLN A 116 -16.25 -3.27 -13.34
CA GLN A 116 -16.23 -4.73 -13.32
C GLN A 116 -17.40 -5.31 -12.50
N ILE A 117 -17.75 -4.69 -11.38
CA ILE A 117 -18.93 -5.04 -10.58
C ILE A 117 -20.19 -4.88 -11.42
N GLN A 118 -20.35 -3.74 -12.10
CA GLN A 118 -21.48 -3.51 -13.02
C GLN A 118 -21.55 -4.54 -14.15
N ILE A 119 -20.40 -4.89 -14.75
CA ILE A 119 -20.33 -5.93 -15.79
C ILE A 119 -20.76 -7.29 -15.22
N ASN A 120 -20.26 -7.66 -14.04
CA ASN A 120 -20.59 -8.94 -13.41
C ASN A 120 -22.08 -9.01 -13.01
N GLU A 121 -22.66 -7.91 -12.52
CA GLU A 121 -24.08 -7.81 -12.20
C GLU A 121 -24.94 -7.99 -13.45
N ALA A 122 -24.59 -7.30 -14.55
CA ALA A 122 -25.30 -7.44 -15.82
C ALA A 122 -25.23 -8.87 -16.37
N GLN A 123 -24.05 -9.49 -16.36
CA GLN A 123 -23.87 -10.88 -16.79
C GLN A 123 -24.64 -11.86 -15.91
N THR A 124 -24.69 -11.62 -14.60
CA THR A 124 -25.45 -12.46 -13.66
C THR A 124 -26.96 -12.40 -13.94
N GLN A 125 -27.48 -11.20 -14.23
CA GLN A 125 -28.88 -11.02 -14.62
C GLN A 125 -29.19 -11.76 -15.93
N GLU A 126 -28.31 -11.64 -16.92
CA GLU A 126 -28.47 -12.28 -18.23
C GLU A 126 -28.46 -13.81 -18.12
N ILE A 127 -27.55 -14.37 -17.32
CA ILE A 127 -27.51 -15.81 -16.99
C ILE A 127 -28.82 -16.26 -16.33
N ASN A 128 -29.36 -15.48 -15.39
CA ASN A 128 -30.60 -15.84 -14.71
C ASN A 128 -31.81 -15.82 -15.67
N ILE A 129 -31.88 -14.84 -16.58
CA ILE A 129 -32.91 -14.80 -17.63
C ILE A 129 -32.81 -16.02 -18.54
N LEU A 130 -31.60 -16.37 -18.98
CA LEU A 130 -31.38 -17.54 -19.84
C LEU A 130 -31.78 -18.84 -19.14
N LYS A 131 -31.45 -18.99 -17.85
CA LYS A 131 -31.87 -20.15 -17.04
C LYS A 131 -33.38 -20.28 -16.94
N LEU A 132 -34.11 -19.17 -16.78
CA LEU A 132 -35.57 -19.19 -16.74
C LEU A 132 -36.17 -19.64 -18.09
N LYS A 133 -35.67 -19.09 -19.21
CA LYS A 133 -36.13 -19.47 -20.56
C LYS A 133 -35.88 -20.95 -20.87
N ILE A 134 -34.70 -21.47 -20.51
CA ILE A 134 -34.39 -22.90 -20.69
C ILE A 134 -35.39 -23.75 -19.90
N LYS A 135 -35.67 -23.38 -18.65
CA LYS A 135 -36.63 -24.08 -17.80
C LYS A 135 -38.05 -24.04 -18.37
N GLU A 136 -38.47 -22.94 -18.99
CA GLU A 136 -39.77 -22.84 -19.66
C GLU A 136 -39.86 -23.72 -20.92
N LEU A 137 -38.75 -23.85 -21.67
CA LEU A 137 -38.67 -24.72 -22.84
C LEU A 137 -38.62 -26.21 -22.49
N GLU A 138 -38.04 -26.57 -21.34
CA GLU A 138 -38.01 -27.96 -20.85
C GLU A 138 -39.36 -28.44 -20.28
N ASN A 139 -40.29 -27.53 -19.99
CA ASN A 139 -41.61 -27.83 -19.42
C ASN A 139 -42.76 -27.73 -20.45
N ASN A 140 -42.46 -27.43 -21.73
CA ASN A 140 -43.40 -27.42 -22.85
C ASN A 140 -43.03 -28.53 -23.85
#